data_AF-A0A7G8HMB1-F1
#
_entry.id   AF-A0A7G8HMB1-F1
#
_cell.length_a   1.000
_cell.length_b   1.000
_cell.length_c   1.000
_cell.angle_alpha   90.00
_cell.angle_beta   90.00
_cell.angle_gamma   90.00
#
_symmetry.space_group_name_H-M   'P 1'
#
loop_
_entity.id
_entity.type
_entity.pdbx_description
1 polymer ?
#
loop_
_entity_poly.entity_id
_entity_poly.type
_entity_poly.pdbx_seq_one_letter_code
_entity_poly.pdbx_strand_id
1 'polypeptide(L)'
;MAEVTGDLHHSSLVMVLLLLVFAIIHSGGAALRSRAEVRIGARAWRLIFAALSIPSAVVVIGYFLAHRYDGIRLWNLQGVPGMVPAVWIMTAISFLFLYPATYNLLEIPAVLKPQVRLYATGIIRISRHPQAVGQILWCLSHALWIGSSFMLVTCAGLIGHHLFAVWHGDRRQKARFGDAFETLRSETSVVPFAAVLDGRQQLIWEELFRPAQLGITIAVGVFWWAHRYIPAGGMAFLHSRLGELLN
;
A
#
# COMPACT_ATOMS: atom_id res chain seq x y z
N MET A 1 -1.73 -30.39 -21.98
CA MET A 1 -0.85 -29.26 -21.58
C MET A 1 -1.65 -28.01 -21.24
N ALA A 2 -2.60 -27.56 -22.07
CA ALA A 2 -3.43 -26.37 -21.79
C ALA A 2 -4.28 -26.48 -20.50
N GLU A 3 -4.85 -27.65 -20.20
CA GLU A 3 -5.61 -27.93 -18.97
C GLU A 3 -4.72 -27.87 -17.72
N VAL A 4 -3.53 -28.47 -17.78
CA VAL A 4 -2.55 -28.47 -16.67
C VAL A 4 -2.01 -27.07 -16.38
N THR A 5 -1.83 -26.23 -17.42
CA THR A 5 -1.41 -24.82 -17.24
C THR A 5 -2.53 -23.92 -16.74
N GLY A 6 -3.80 -24.26 -17.02
CA GLY A 6 -4.98 -23.52 -16.56
C GLY A 6 -5.12 -23.57 -15.04
N ASP A 7 -4.96 -24.76 -14.44
CA ASP A 7 -4.99 -24.94 -12.99
C ASP A 7 -3.81 -24.27 -12.28
N LEU A 8 -2.61 -24.34 -12.87
CA LEU A 8 -1.38 -23.78 -12.28
C LEU A 8 -1.42 -22.26 -12.03
N HIS A 9 -2.22 -21.53 -12.81
CA HIS A 9 -2.33 -20.08 -12.72
C HIS A 9 -3.75 -19.58 -12.40
N HIS A 10 -4.68 -20.49 -12.06
CA HIS A 10 -6.03 -20.12 -11.66
C HIS A 10 -6.01 -19.06 -10.55
N SER A 11 -5.24 -19.29 -9.47
CA SER A 11 -5.14 -18.34 -8.36
C SER A 11 -4.50 -17.00 -8.75
N SER A 12 -3.62 -17.01 -9.75
CA SER A 12 -3.06 -15.77 -10.31
C SER A 12 -4.13 -14.94 -11.02
N LEU A 13 -5.01 -15.57 -11.80
CA LEU A 13 -6.13 -14.90 -12.48
C LEU A 13 -7.16 -14.35 -11.49
N VAL A 14 -7.52 -15.13 -10.48
CA VAL A 14 -8.41 -14.70 -9.40
C VAL A 14 -7.81 -13.51 -8.65
N MET A 15 -6.52 -13.56 -8.31
CA MET A 15 -5.83 -12.44 -7.67
C MET A 15 -5.88 -11.16 -8.52
N VAL A 16 -5.62 -11.25 -9.82
CA VAL A 16 -5.74 -10.09 -10.73
C VAL A 16 -7.15 -9.52 -10.71
N LEU A 17 -8.18 -10.36 -10.80
CA LEU A 17 -9.57 -9.91 -10.73
C LEU A 17 -9.87 -9.23 -9.38
N LEU A 18 -9.46 -9.82 -8.27
CA LEU A 18 -9.64 -9.25 -6.93
C LEU A 18 -8.95 -7.88 -6.80
N LEU A 19 -7.73 -7.74 -7.32
CA LEU A 19 -7.00 -6.47 -7.33
C LEU A 19 -7.70 -5.42 -8.20
N LEU A 20 -8.26 -5.81 -9.35
CA LEU A 20 -9.05 -4.91 -10.20
C LEU A 20 -10.33 -4.45 -9.51
N VAL A 21 -11.09 -5.37 -8.91
CA VAL A 21 -12.31 -5.03 -8.15
C VAL A 21 -11.97 -4.11 -6.98
N PHE A 22 -10.91 -4.41 -6.22
CA PHE A 22 -10.42 -3.55 -5.16
C PHE A 22 -10.05 -2.17 -5.68
N ALA A 23 -9.33 -2.08 -6.80
CA ALA A 23 -8.94 -0.81 -7.40
C ALA A 23 -10.17 0.04 -7.81
N ILE A 24 -11.18 -0.59 -8.40
CA ILE A 24 -12.44 0.06 -8.77
C ILE A 24 -13.15 0.60 -7.53
N ILE A 25 -13.31 -0.21 -6.49
CA ILE A 25 -13.98 0.20 -5.24
C ILE A 25 -13.19 1.33 -4.57
N HIS A 26 -11.89 1.13 -4.36
CA HIS A 26 -11.06 2.00 -3.56
C HIS A 26 -10.68 3.28 -4.31
N SER A 27 -10.07 3.17 -5.49
CA SER A 27 -9.69 4.35 -6.26
C SER A 27 -10.90 4.99 -6.95
N GLY A 28 -11.84 4.21 -7.48
CA GLY A 28 -13.08 4.76 -8.05
C GLY A 28 -13.93 5.47 -7.00
N GLY A 29 -14.05 4.90 -5.79
CA GLY A 29 -14.67 5.59 -4.66
C GLY A 29 -13.94 6.88 -4.29
N ALA A 30 -12.61 6.87 -4.21
CA ALA A 30 -11.84 8.09 -3.93
C ALA A 30 -12.07 9.19 -5.00
N ALA A 31 -12.27 8.81 -6.26
CA ALA A 31 -12.63 9.74 -7.35
C ALA A 31 -14.05 10.29 -7.21
N LEU A 32 -15.01 9.46 -6.80
CA LEU A 32 -16.42 9.81 -6.68
C LEU A 32 -16.70 10.73 -5.48
N ARG A 33 -15.80 10.77 -4.50
CA ARG A 33 -15.93 11.51 -3.24
C ARG A 33 -16.49 12.91 -3.40
N SER A 34 -15.90 13.75 -4.25
CA SER A 34 -16.33 15.16 -4.37
C SER A 34 -17.80 15.30 -4.80
N ARG A 35 -18.29 14.40 -5.66
CA ARG A 35 -19.67 14.38 -6.12
C ARG A 35 -20.61 13.74 -5.10
N ALA A 36 -20.15 12.68 -4.43
CA ALA A 36 -20.95 11.97 -3.45
C ALA A 36 -21.16 12.79 -2.17
N GLU A 37 -20.12 13.43 -1.65
CA GLU A 37 -20.21 14.24 -0.42
C GLU A 37 -21.22 15.40 -0.57
N VAL A 38 -21.38 15.96 -1.77
CA VAL A 38 -22.40 16.99 -2.06
C VAL A 38 -23.82 16.44 -1.97
N ARG A 39 -24.05 15.18 -2.34
CA ARG A 39 -25.40 14.58 -2.39
C ARG A 39 -25.84 13.99 -1.06
N ILE A 40 -24.95 13.27 -0.38
CA ILE A 40 -25.29 12.49 0.83
C ILE A 40 -24.55 12.95 2.08
N GLY A 41 -23.68 13.96 1.96
CA GLY A 41 -22.85 14.45 3.06
C GLY A 41 -21.57 13.64 3.28
N ALA A 42 -20.55 14.31 3.81
CA ALA A 42 -19.22 13.73 4.00
C ALA A 42 -19.18 12.55 4.98
N ARG A 43 -20.04 12.54 6.00
CA ARG A 43 -20.09 11.45 6.98
C ARG A 43 -20.65 10.16 6.36
N ALA A 44 -21.79 10.24 5.67
CA ALA A 44 -22.39 9.09 5.02
C ALA A 44 -21.48 8.50 3.95
N TRP A 45 -20.88 9.36 3.11
CA TRP A 45 -19.92 8.91 2.11
C TRP A 45 -18.71 8.19 2.72
N ARG A 46 -18.13 8.72 3.80
CA ARG A 46 -17.00 8.04 4.49
C ARG A 46 -17.38 6.65 5.01
N LEU A 47 -18.57 6.49 5.58
CA LEU A 47 -19.05 5.19 6.07
C LEU A 47 -19.23 4.21 4.92
N ILE A 48 -19.87 4.61 3.82
CA ILE A 48 -20.06 3.77 2.64
C ILE A 48 -18.70 3.38 2.03
N PHE A 49 -17.82 4.36 1.84
CA PHE A 49 -16.49 4.12 1.28
C PHE A 49 -15.68 3.14 2.11
N ALA A 50 -15.69 3.28 3.44
CA ALA A 50 -15.01 2.36 4.35
C ALA A 50 -15.67 0.97 4.36
N ALA A 51 -17.00 0.90 4.38
CA ALA A 51 -17.75 -0.36 4.39
C ALA A 51 -17.58 -1.17 3.09
N LEU A 52 -17.21 -0.54 1.98
CA LEU A 52 -16.87 -1.25 0.74
C LEU A 52 -15.37 -1.54 0.64
N SER A 53 -14.52 -0.54 0.94
CA SER A 53 -13.07 -0.68 0.78
C SER A 53 -12.47 -1.67 1.77
N ILE A 54 -12.84 -1.62 3.05
CA ILE A 54 -12.22 -2.48 4.08
C ILE A 54 -12.53 -3.96 3.80
N PRO A 55 -13.80 -4.39 3.60
CA PRO A 55 -14.06 -5.79 3.27
C PRO A 55 -13.39 -6.23 1.97
N SER A 56 -13.37 -5.40 0.93
CA SER A 56 -12.65 -5.76 -0.32
C SER A 56 -11.15 -5.98 -0.08
N ALA A 57 -10.51 -5.17 0.75
CA ALA A 57 -9.12 -5.37 1.16
C ALA A 57 -8.93 -6.67 1.96
N VAL A 58 -9.86 -6.99 2.87
CA VAL A 58 -9.83 -8.24 3.64
C VAL A 58 -9.88 -9.46 2.72
N VAL A 59 -10.71 -9.44 1.67
CA VAL A 59 -10.77 -10.54 0.70
C VAL A 59 -9.46 -10.67 -0.08
N VAL A 60 -8.91 -9.56 -0.60
CA VAL A 60 -7.61 -9.59 -1.32
C VAL A 60 -6.50 -10.15 -0.41
N ILE A 61 -6.41 -9.67 0.83
CA ILE A 61 -5.38 -10.12 1.79
C ILE A 61 -5.59 -11.59 2.13
N GLY A 62 -6.82 -12.01 2.46
CA GLY A 62 -7.11 -13.40 2.78
C GLY A 62 -6.76 -14.36 1.65
N TYR A 63 -7.14 -14.00 0.42
CA TYR A 63 -6.82 -14.78 -0.77
C TYR A 63 -5.31 -14.84 -1.04
N PHE A 64 -4.60 -13.72 -0.88
CA PHE A 64 -3.14 -13.67 -0.97
C PHE A 64 -2.49 -14.60 0.06
N LEU A 65 -2.91 -14.53 1.33
CA LEU A 65 -2.33 -15.36 2.38
C LEU A 65 -2.53 -16.84 2.07
N ALA A 66 -3.71 -17.24 1.61
CA ALA A 66 -4.01 -18.62 1.24
C ALA A 66 -3.11 -19.15 0.11
N HIS A 67 -2.87 -18.34 -0.93
CA HIS A 67 -2.24 -18.75 -2.19
C HIS A 67 -0.81 -18.24 -2.38
N ARG A 68 -0.20 -17.63 -1.36
CA ARG A 68 1.11 -16.94 -1.46
C ARG A 68 2.24 -17.77 -2.08
N TYR A 69 2.18 -19.10 -2.01
CA TYR A 69 3.19 -20.01 -2.57
C TYR A 69 2.77 -20.68 -3.88
N ASP A 70 1.60 -20.36 -4.41
CA ASP A 70 1.05 -20.95 -5.63
C ASP A 70 1.88 -20.62 -6.89
N GLY A 71 1.61 -21.39 -7.94
CA GLY A 71 2.25 -21.25 -9.23
C GLY A 71 3.66 -21.83 -9.25
N ILE A 72 4.46 -21.35 -10.19
CA ILE A 72 5.81 -21.87 -10.44
C ILE A 72 6.79 -21.15 -9.52
N ARG A 73 7.60 -21.89 -8.76
CA ARG A 73 8.72 -21.32 -7.99
C ARG A 73 9.86 -20.95 -8.94
N LEU A 74 10.07 -19.65 -9.11
CA LEU A 74 11.09 -19.04 -9.97
C LEU A 74 12.44 -18.93 -9.27
N TRP A 75 12.44 -18.66 -7.96
CA TRP A 75 13.65 -18.68 -7.14
C TRP A 75 13.39 -19.15 -5.71
N ASN A 76 14.45 -19.55 -5.02
CA ASN A 76 14.44 -19.81 -3.59
C ASN A 76 15.73 -19.26 -2.97
N LEU A 77 15.63 -18.10 -2.32
CA LEU A 77 16.78 -17.41 -1.74
C LEU A 77 16.82 -17.52 -0.21
N GLN A 78 15.90 -18.24 0.42
CA GLN A 78 15.74 -18.27 1.88
C GLN A 78 16.96 -18.85 2.61
N GLY A 79 17.76 -19.70 1.94
CA GLY A 79 19.01 -20.25 2.46
C GLY A 79 20.26 -19.43 2.15
N VAL A 80 20.16 -18.32 1.40
CA VAL A 80 21.31 -17.50 1.03
C VAL A 80 21.77 -16.67 2.25
N PRO A 81 23.06 -16.73 2.64
CA PRO A 81 23.58 -15.92 3.74
C PRO A 81 23.26 -14.43 3.55
N GLY A 82 22.71 -13.81 4.59
CA GLY A 82 22.31 -12.39 4.55
C GLY A 82 20.94 -12.09 3.93
N MET A 83 20.23 -13.07 3.34
CA MET A 83 18.91 -12.82 2.73
C MET A 83 17.85 -12.41 3.75
N VAL A 84 17.79 -13.11 4.89
CA VAL A 84 16.85 -12.78 5.98
C VAL A 84 17.02 -11.34 6.47
N PRO A 85 18.22 -10.89 6.91
CA PRO A 85 18.39 -9.51 7.35
C PRO A 85 18.16 -8.50 6.23
N ALA A 86 18.50 -8.82 4.96
CA ALA A 86 18.23 -7.92 3.84
C ALA A 86 16.73 -7.70 3.60
N VAL A 87 15.94 -8.77 3.53
CA VAL A 87 14.47 -8.70 3.37
C VAL A 87 13.83 -8.00 4.57
N TRP A 88 14.31 -8.30 5.78
CA TRP A 88 13.82 -7.68 7.00
C TRP A 88 14.08 -6.16 7.00
N ILE A 89 15.31 -5.73 6.72
CA ILE A 89 15.69 -4.31 6.65
C ILE A 89 14.91 -3.58 5.57
N MET A 90 14.80 -4.16 4.36
CA MET A 90 14.04 -3.55 3.26
C MET A 90 12.56 -3.40 3.62
N THR A 91 11.98 -4.40 4.28
CA THR A 91 10.60 -4.33 4.78
C THR A 91 10.49 -3.31 5.91
N ALA A 92 11.42 -3.24 6.86
CA ALA A 92 11.40 -2.23 7.91
C ALA A 92 11.46 -0.80 7.34
N ILE A 93 12.31 -0.55 6.33
CA ILE A 93 12.36 0.72 5.61
C ILE A 93 11.01 1.01 4.93
N SER A 94 10.39 0.01 4.30
CA SER A 94 9.08 0.16 3.67
C SER A 94 8.01 0.68 4.63
N PHE A 95 8.05 0.25 5.91
CA PHE A 95 7.11 0.69 6.94
C PHE A 95 7.32 2.15 7.36
N LEU A 96 8.54 2.69 7.29
CA LEU A 96 8.79 4.12 7.52
C LEU A 96 8.03 4.99 6.50
N PHE A 97 7.89 4.49 5.27
CA PHE A 97 7.19 5.17 4.18
C PHE A 97 5.67 5.00 4.22
N LEU A 98 5.14 3.92 4.82
CA LEU A 98 3.71 3.60 4.83
C LEU A 98 2.85 4.52 5.70
N TYR A 99 3.44 5.20 6.68
CA TYR A 99 2.71 5.98 7.67
C TYR A 99 3.01 7.49 7.60
N PRO A 100 2.75 8.19 6.49
CA PRO A 100 2.96 9.64 6.43
C PRO A 100 2.10 10.42 7.43
N ALA A 101 0.93 9.87 7.81
CA ALA A 101 0.06 10.46 8.82
C ALA A 101 0.67 10.44 10.24
N THR A 102 1.65 9.57 10.52
CA THR A 102 2.31 9.58 11.84
C THR A 102 3.18 10.82 12.04
N TYR A 103 3.54 11.52 10.96
CA TYR A 103 4.22 12.81 11.07
C TYR A 103 3.28 13.94 11.48
N ASN A 104 1.95 13.75 11.40
CA ASN A 104 0.93 14.75 11.74
C ASN A 104 -0.09 14.22 12.77
N LEU A 105 0.32 13.37 13.72
CA LEU A 105 -0.56 12.69 14.69
C LEU A 105 -1.47 13.62 15.52
N LEU A 106 -1.10 14.89 15.67
CA LEU A 106 -1.87 15.87 16.43
C LEU A 106 -3.08 16.41 15.64
N GLU A 107 -3.17 16.17 14.34
CA GLU A 107 -4.38 16.42 13.55
C GLU A 107 -5.37 15.27 13.74
N ILE A 108 -5.98 15.17 14.93
CA ILE A 108 -7.06 14.22 15.19
C ILE A 108 -8.28 14.68 14.36
N PRO A 109 -8.65 13.98 13.26
CA PRO A 109 -9.70 14.45 12.34
C PRO A 109 -11.09 14.45 12.98
N ALA A 110 -11.23 13.81 14.14
CA ALA A 110 -12.45 13.77 14.93
C ALA A 110 -12.66 15.03 15.80
N VAL A 111 -11.62 15.82 16.07
CA VAL A 111 -11.67 16.98 16.98
C VAL A 111 -11.53 18.31 16.23
N LEU A 112 -10.68 18.37 15.20
CA LEU A 112 -10.46 19.57 14.41
C LEU A 112 -11.03 19.38 13.00
N LYS A 113 -11.67 20.42 12.43
CA LYS A 113 -11.88 20.50 10.98
C LYS A 113 -10.48 20.36 10.35
N PRO A 114 -10.20 19.31 9.56
CA PRO A 114 -8.90 19.18 8.93
C PRO A 114 -8.69 20.39 8.02
N GLN A 115 -7.81 21.29 8.42
CA GLN A 115 -7.28 22.31 7.53
C GLN A 115 -6.41 21.52 6.58
N VAL A 116 -6.91 21.21 5.38
CA VAL A 116 -6.13 20.42 4.42
C VAL A 116 -5.04 21.33 3.85
N ARG A 117 -3.95 21.46 4.60
CA ARG A 117 -2.72 22.10 4.16
C ARG A 117 -1.91 21.05 3.45
N LEU A 118 -1.49 21.36 2.24
CA LEU A 118 -0.45 20.60 1.57
C LEU A 118 0.86 20.89 2.31
N TYR A 119 1.50 19.85 2.82
CA TYR A 119 2.73 19.97 3.61
C TYR A 119 3.90 19.43 2.79
N ALA A 120 4.97 20.20 2.68
CA ALA A 120 6.24 19.79 2.09
C ALA A 120 7.27 19.37 3.17
N THR A 121 6.79 18.83 4.30
CA THR A 121 7.59 18.55 5.50
C THR A 121 7.58 17.05 5.84
N GLY A 122 8.48 16.64 6.73
CA GLY A 122 8.68 15.26 7.16
C GLY A 122 9.03 14.35 5.99
N ILE A 123 8.41 13.18 5.95
CA ILE A 123 8.64 12.18 4.89
C ILE A 123 8.25 12.70 3.49
N ILE A 124 7.41 13.74 3.39
CA ILE A 124 7.04 14.35 2.11
C ILE A 124 8.23 15.03 1.42
N ARG A 125 9.24 15.46 2.18
CA ARG A 125 10.51 15.95 1.64
C ARG A 125 11.24 14.87 0.82
N ILE A 126 11.10 13.60 1.20
CA ILE A 126 11.70 12.46 0.50
C ILE A 126 10.87 12.11 -0.74
N SER A 127 9.56 11.97 -0.60
CA SER A 127 8.64 11.74 -1.71
C SER A 127 7.26 12.27 -1.38
N ARG A 128 6.59 12.89 -2.35
CA ARG A 128 5.18 13.33 -2.22
C ARG A 128 4.18 12.18 -2.19
N HIS A 129 4.61 10.96 -2.53
CA HIS A 129 3.82 9.72 -2.41
C HIS A 129 4.56 8.66 -1.59
N PRO A 130 4.87 8.95 -0.31
CA PRO A 130 5.70 8.06 0.49
C PRO A 130 5.02 6.70 0.68
N GLN A 131 3.70 6.66 0.86
CA GLN A 131 2.97 5.39 1.00
C GLN A 131 3.12 4.49 -0.24
N ALA A 132 3.12 5.06 -1.45
CA ALA A 132 3.35 4.27 -2.67
C ALA A 132 4.77 3.71 -2.72
N VAL A 133 5.78 4.50 -2.32
CA VAL A 133 7.17 4.05 -2.20
C VAL A 133 7.26 2.88 -1.21
N GLY A 134 6.65 3.01 -0.03
CA GLY A 134 6.60 1.95 0.96
C GLY A 134 5.96 0.68 0.42
N GLN A 135 4.81 0.78 -0.24
CA GLN A 135 4.15 -0.39 -0.84
C GLN A 135 4.99 -1.06 -1.93
N ILE A 136 5.68 -0.28 -2.76
CA ILE A 136 6.58 -0.82 -3.79
C ILE A 136 7.75 -1.56 -3.15
N LEU A 137 8.41 -0.98 -2.14
CA LEU A 137 9.50 -1.64 -1.41
C LEU A 137 9.03 -2.93 -0.72
N TRP A 138 7.83 -2.92 -0.14
CA TRP A 138 7.21 -4.10 0.46
C TRP A 138 6.94 -5.20 -0.58
N CYS A 139 6.41 -4.84 -1.75
CA CYS A 139 6.22 -5.79 -2.85
C CYS A 139 7.56 -6.38 -3.31
N LEU A 140 8.59 -5.56 -3.48
CA LEU A 140 9.92 -6.04 -3.87
C LEU A 140 10.51 -7.00 -2.83
N SER A 141 10.30 -6.75 -1.53
CA SER A 141 10.83 -7.62 -0.46
C SER A 141 10.13 -8.97 -0.42
N HIS A 142 8.82 -8.99 -0.61
CA HIS A 142 8.04 -10.22 -0.62
C HIS A 142 8.24 -11.02 -1.90
N ALA A 143 8.37 -10.36 -3.04
CA ALA A 143 8.79 -11.01 -4.28
C ALA A 143 10.13 -11.72 -4.09
N LEU A 144 11.15 -11.01 -3.57
CA LEU A 144 12.47 -11.58 -3.32
C LEU A 144 12.42 -12.80 -2.37
N TRP A 145 11.61 -12.74 -1.32
CA TRP A 145 11.50 -13.80 -0.31
C TRP A 145 10.76 -15.06 -0.80
N ILE A 146 9.66 -14.89 -1.54
CA ILE A 146 8.74 -15.98 -1.89
C ILE A 146 9.04 -16.57 -3.27
N GLY A 147 9.31 -15.72 -4.26
CA GLY A 147 9.79 -16.14 -5.57
C GLY A 147 8.90 -17.07 -6.37
N SER A 148 7.58 -17.00 -6.23
CA SER A 148 6.63 -17.72 -7.08
C SER A 148 6.06 -16.84 -8.19
N SER A 149 5.53 -17.45 -9.25
CA SER A 149 4.82 -16.72 -10.32
C SER A 149 3.57 -16.01 -9.79
N PHE A 150 2.83 -16.62 -8.85
CA PHE A 150 1.70 -15.97 -8.19
C PHE A 150 2.14 -14.70 -7.45
N MET A 151 3.25 -14.78 -6.72
CA MET A 151 3.81 -13.62 -6.02
C MET A 151 4.18 -12.51 -7.00
N LEU A 152 4.84 -12.84 -8.12
CA LEU A 152 5.17 -11.86 -9.14
C LEU A 152 3.93 -11.19 -9.74
N VAL A 153 2.89 -11.94 -10.08
CA VAL A 153 1.63 -11.40 -10.59
C VAL A 153 0.98 -10.48 -9.56
N THR A 154 0.93 -10.91 -8.30
CA THR A 154 0.37 -10.12 -7.19
C THR A 154 1.14 -8.81 -7.01
N CYS A 155 2.47 -8.87 -6.94
CA CYS A 155 3.32 -7.69 -6.79
C CYS A 155 3.23 -6.77 -8.01
N ALA A 156 3.21 -7.29 -9.23
CA ALA A 156 3.04 -6.49 -10.43
C ALA A 156 1.69 -5.75 -10.42
N GLY A 157 0.60 -6.43 -10.04
CA GLY A 157 -0.72 -5.84 -9.90
C GLY A 157 -0.78 -4.75 -8.83
N LEU A 158 -0.21 -5.00 -7.64
CA LEU A 158 -0.16 -4.02 -6.55
C LEU A 158 0.72 -2.81 -6.89
N ILE A 159 1.92 -3.03 -7.46
CA ILE A 159 2.80 -1.95 -7.92
C ILE A 159 2.07 -1.13 -8.99
N GLY A 160 1.44 -1.77 -9.98
CA GLY A 160 0.64 -1.11 -11.00
C GLY A 160 -0.49 -0.27 -10.39
N HIS A 161 -1.20 -0.82 -9.41
CA HIS A 161 -2.23 -0.08 -8.66
C HIS A 161 -1.65 1.15 -7.94
N HIS A 162 -0.50 1.04 -7.29
CA HIS A 162 0.12 2.17 -6.60
C HIS A 162 0.67 3.23 -7.55
N LEU A 163 1.23 2.85 -8.69
CA LEU A 163 1.63 3.79 -9.74
C LEU A 163 0.41 4.53 -10.33
N PHE A 164 -0.69 3.81 -10.56
CA PHE A 164 -1.97 4.44 -10.92
C PHE A 164 -2.46 5.38 -9.81
N ALA A 165 -2.39 4.97 -8.55
CA ALA A 165 -2.83 5.76 -7.40
C ALA A 165 -2.01 7.05 -7.23
N VAL A 166 -0.72 7.05 -7.57
CA VAL A 166 0.14 8.26 -7.64
C VAL A 166 -0.43 9.26 -8.64
N TRP A 167 -0.60 8.85 -9.90
CA TRP A 167 -1.15 9.72 -10.94
C TRP A 167 -2.57 10.19 -10.59
N HIS A 168 -3.42 9.25 -10.20
CA HIS A 168 -4.80 9.51 -9.85
C HIS A 168 -4.89 10.46 -8.64
N GLY A 169 -4.01 10.28 -7.65
CA GLY A 169 -3.85 11.12 -6.47
C GLY A 169 -3.46 12.55 -6.81
N ASP A 170 -2.38 12.73 -7.58
CA ASP A 170 -1.91 14.04 -8.03
C ASP A 170 -3.00 14.77 -8.81
N ARG A 171 -3.70 14.09 -9.72
CA ARG A 171 -4.83 14.67 -10.47
C ARG A 171 -5.95 15.16 -9.54
N ARG A 172 -6.32 14.37 -8.52
CA ARG A 172 -7.36 14.78 -7.55
C ARG A 172 -6.90 15.94 -6.67
N GLN A 173 -5.64 15.95 -6.24
CA GLN A 173 -5.09 17.05 -5.44
C GLN A 173 -5.02 18.34 -6.26
N LYS A 174 -4.54 18.29 -7.50
CA LYS A 174 -4.57 19.43 -8.42
C LYS A 174 -5.98 19.98 -8.62
N ALA A 175 -6.95 19.12 -8.89
CA ALA A 175 -8.34 19.53 -9.08
C ALA A 175 -8.96 20.18 -7.83
N ARG A 176 -8.46 19.85 -6.63
CA ARG A 176 -8.98 20.36 -5.35
C ARG A 176 -8.26 21.61 -4.85
N PHE A 177 -6.95 21.70 -5.06
CA PHE A 177 -6.08 22.72 -4.46
C PHE A 177 -5.46 23.68 -5.46
N GLY A 178 -5.60 23.44 -6.78
CA GLY A 178 -5.11 24.35 -7.82
C GLY A 178 -3.63 24.67 -7.66
N ASP A 179 -3.32 25.96 -7.62
CA ASP A 179 -1.95 26.48 -7.54
C ASP A 179 -1.20 26.00 -6.30
N ALA A 180 -1.87 25.81 -5.17
CA ALA A 180 -1.22 25.30 -3.96
C ALA A 180 -0.63 23.89 -4.17
N PHE A 181 -1.27 23.07 -5.02
CA PHE A 181 -0.72 21.77 -5.40
C PHE A 181 0.44 21.90 -6.38
N GLU A 182 0.41 22.87 -7.29
CA GLU A 182 1.54 23.10 -8.20
C GLU A 182 2.78 23.59 -7.44
N THR A 183 2.62 24.43 -6.41
CA THR A 183 3.72 24.80 -5.50
C THR A 183 4.30 23.56 -4.80
N LEU A 184 3.46 22.72 -4.18
CA LEU A 184 3.92 21.47 -3.56
C LEU A 184 4.67 20.60 -4.59
N ARG A 185 4.13 20.47 -5.80
CA ARG A 185 4.71 19.65 -6.86
C ARG A 185 6.05 20.22 -7.34
N SER A 186 6.21 21.54 -7.42
CA SER A 186 7.48 22.16 -7.80
C SER A 186 8.58 21.96 -6.75
N GLU A 187 8.21 21.78 -5.48
CA GLU A 187 9.15 21.61 -4.37
C GLU A 187 9.40 20.13 -4.00
N THR A 188 8.69 19.18 -4.62
CA THR A 188 8.75 17.75 -4.25
C THR A 188 8.86 16.83 -5.46
N SER A 189 9.02 15.53 -5.21
CA SER A 189 9.15 14.47 -6.23
C SER A 189 8.32 13.23 -5.88
N VAL A 190 7.89 12.46 -6.88
CA VAL A 190 7.38 11.09 -6.69
C VAL A 190 8.54 10.15 -6.36
N VAL A 191 9.62 10.26 -7.13
CA VAL A 191 10.84 9.46 -6.94
C VAL A 191 11.51 9.89 -5.66
N PRO A 192 11.76 8.97 -4.71
CA PRO A 192 12.44 9.27 -3.45
C PRO A 192 13.73 10.06 -3.65
N PHE A 193 13.94 11.08 -2.82
CA PHE A 193 15.13 11.95 -2.78
C PHE A 193 15.40 12.79 -4.02
N ALA A 194 14.72 12.61 -5.15
CA ALA A 194 15.05 13.35 -6.38
C ALA A 194 14.93 14.87 -6.19
N ALA A 195 13.89 15.36 -5.51
CA ALA A 195 13.76 16.80 -5.23
C ALA A 195 14.85 17.35 -4.29
N VAL A 196 15.42 16.49 -3.43
CA VAL A 196 16.53 16.84 -2.54
C VAL A 196 17.82 16.92 -3.34
N LEU A 197 18.08 15.92 -4.18
CA LEU A 197 19.26 15.86 -5.04
C LEU A 197 19.28 17.01 -6.08
N ASP A 198 18.11 17.39 -6.60
CA ASP A 198 17.96 18.52 -7.54
C ASP A 198 17.94 19.89 -6.85
N GLY A 199 18.05 19.96 -5.51
CA GLY A 199 18.08 21.20 -4.73
C GLY A 199 16.74 21.93 -4.54
N ARG A 200 15.62 21.36 -5.04
CA ARG A 200 14.27 21.91 -4.86
C ARG A 200 13.72 21.69 -3.44
N GLN A 201 14.34 20.78 -2.70
CA GLN A 201 13.95 20.39 -1.35
C GLN A 201 15.19 20.21 -0.46
N GLN A 202 15.04 20.44 0.84
CA GLN A 202 16.09 20.17 1.83
C GLN A 202 15.60 19.16 2.85
N LEU A 203 16.46 18.24 3.27
CA LEU A 203 16.16 17.31 4.36
C LEU A 203 16.39 18.00 5.70
N ILE A 204 15.35 17.96 6.53
CA ILE A 204 15.41 18.42 7.92
C ILE A 204 15.27 17.18 8.80
N TRP A 205 16.38 16.74 9.38
CA TRP A 205 16.46 15.48 10.11
C TRP A 205 15.54 15.46 11.33
N GLU A 206 15.37 16.60 11.99
CA GLU A 206 14.48 16.77 13.14
C GLU A 206 13.03 16.45 12.80
N GLU A 207 12.61 16.65 11.54
CA GLU A 207 11.27 16.28 11.09
C GLU A 207 11.11 14.76 10.88
N LEU A 208 12.23 14.05 10.70
CA LEU A 208 12.30 12.59 10.50
C LEU A 208 12.55 11.81 11.80
N PHE A 209 12.76 12.46 12.94
CA PHE A 209 12.92 11.84 14.26
C PHE A 209 11.85 12.33 15.24
N ARG A 210 10.61 11.86 15.07
CA ARG A 210 9.47 12.15 15.96
C ARG A 210 9.16 10.96 16.90
N PRO A 211 8.33 11.15 17.94
CA PRO A 211 7.86 10.03 18.77
C PRO A 211 7.07 8.97 17.98
N ALA A 212 6.49 9.35 16.85
CA ALA A 212 5.82 8.46 15.90
C ALA A 212 6.67 7.27 15.44
N GLN A 213 7.99 7.45 15.35
CA GLN A 213 8.95 6.47 14.88
C GLN A 213 9.02 5.31 15.85
N LEU A 214 8.82 5.55 17.16
CA LEU A 214 8.66 4.47 18.14
C LEU A 214 7.44 3.61 17.82
N GLY A 215 6.32 4.25 17.46
CA GLY A 215 5.11 3.55 17.00
C GLY A 215 5.36 2.70 15.76
N ILE A 216 6.11 3.23 14.78
CA ILE A 216 6.50 2.46 13.58
C ILE A 216 7.41 1.29 13.96
N THR A 217 8.41 1.48 14.83
CA THR A 217 9.29 0.40 15.30
C THR A 217 8.52 -0.70 16.02
N ILE A 218 7.57 -0.33 16.89
CA ILE A 218 6.68 -1.28 17.55
C ILE A 218 5.85 -2.03 16.50
N ALA A 219 5.27 -1.32 15.53
CA ALA A 219 4.49 -1.94 14.46
C ALA A 219 5.33 -2.94 13.65
N VAL A 220 6.56 -2.58 13.27
CA VAL A 220 7.49 -3.48 12.58
C VAL A 220 7.74 -4.75 13.41
N GLY A 221 8.01 -4.61 14.71
CA GLY A 221 8.20 -5.73 15.62
C GLY A 221 6.96 -6.63 15.75
N VAL A 222 5.77 -6.01 15.91
CA VAL A 222 4.49 -6.72 16.01
C VAL A 222 4.15 -7.45 14.71
N PHE A 223 4.29 -6.79 13.56
CA PHE A 223 4.04 -7.41 12.27
C PHE A 223 5.02 -8.56 12.02
N TRP A 224 6.31 -8.35 12.29
CA TRP A 224 7.31 -9.43 12.23
C TRP A 224 6.90 -10.63 13.08
N TRP A 225 6.57 -10.42 14.35
CA TRP A 225 6.08 -11.47 15.25
C TRP A 225 4.80 -12.15 14.72
N ALA A 226 3.88 -11.37 14.15
CA ALA A 226 2.61 -11.85 13.62
C ALA A 226 2.76 -12.72 12.36
N HIS A 227 3.91 -12.71 11.67
CA HIS A 227 4.16 -13.57 10.51
C HIS A 227 3.96 -15.05 10.84
N ARG A 228 4.16 -15.46 12.10
CA ARG A 228 3.90 -16.84 12.56
C ARG A 228 2.45 -17.28 12.44
N TYR A 229 1.50 -16.34 12.35
CA TYR A 229 0.08 -16.62 12.18
C TYR A 229 -0.39 -16.56 10.73
N ILE A 230 0.48 -16.25 9.77
CA ILE A 230 0.15 -16.25 8.34
C ILE A 230 -0.46 -17.59 7.90
N PRO A 231 0.09 -18.77 8.29
CA PRO A 231 -0.52 -20.06 7.93
C PRO A 231 -1.95 -20.19 8.47
N ALA A 232 -2.20 -19.80 9.72
CA ALA A 232 -3.52 -19.85 10.33
C ALA A 232 -4.52 -18.93 9.61
N GLY A 233 -4.08 -17.71 9.25
CA GLY A 233 -4.90 -16.77 8.47
C GLY A 233 -5.27 -17.30 7.09
N GLY A 234 -4.32 -17.93 6.38
CA GLY A 234 -4.58 -18.58 5.10
C GLY A 234 -5.60 -19.73 5.22
N MET A 235 -5.44 -20.60 6.23
CA MET A 235 -6.40 -21.69 6.47
C MET A 235 -7.79 -21.18 6.85
N ALA A 236 -7.88 -20.13 7.66
CA ALA A 236 -9.16 -19.52 8.02
C ALA A 236 -9.90 -18.97 6.80
N PHE A 237 -9.17 -18.39 5.83
CA PHE A 237 -9.77 -17.94 4.57
C PHE A 237 -10.25 -19.12 3.72
N LEU A 238 -9.42 -20.16 3.56
CA LEU A 238 -9.75 -21.35 2.77
C LEU A 238 -11.01 -22.07 3.28
N HIS A 239 -11.22 -22.11 4.60
CA HIS A 239 -12.42 -22.71 5.21
C HIS A 239 -13.64 -21.78 5.26
N SER A 240 -13.55 -20.57 4.70
CA SER A 240 -14.68 -19.66 4.61
C SER A 240 -15.48 -19.91 3.33
N ARG A 241 -16.75 -19.50 3.30
CA ARG A 241 -17.58 -19.54 2.08
C ARG A 241 -16.96 -18.78 0.90
N LEU A 242 -16.16 -17.76 1.18
CA LEU A 242 -15.45 -17.02 0.13
C LEU A 242 -14.27 -17.82 -0.42
N GLY A 243 -13.58 -18.59 0.44
CA GLY A 243 -12.55 -19.53 0.02
C GLY A 243 -13.11 -20.63 -0.89
N GLU A 244 -14.24 -21.22 -0.50
CA GLU A 244 -14.95 -22.21 -1.32
C GLU A 244 -15.41 -21.67 -2.69
N LEU A 245 -15.77 -20.39 -2.77
CA LEU A 245 -16.23 -19.76 -4.01
C LEU A 245 -15.09 -19.39 -4.96
N LEU A 246 -13.91 -19.07 -4.44
CA LEU A 246 -12.79 -18.50 -5.19
C LEU A 246 -11.69 -19.51 -5.54
N ASN A 247 -11.86 -20.76 -5.14
CA ASN A 247 -10.99 -21.90 -5.42
C ASN A 247 -11.67 -22.89 -6.35
#